data_AF-A0A2G9UJG2-F1
#
_entry.id   AF-A0A2G9UJG2-F1
#
_cell.length_a   1.000
_cell.length_b   1.000
_cell.length_c   1.000
_cell.angle_alpha   90.00
_cell.angle_beta   90.00
_cell.angle_gamma   90.00
#
_symmetry.space_group_name_H-M   'P 1'
#
loop_
_entity.id
_entity.type
_entity.pdbx_description
1 polymer ?
#
loop_
_entity_poly.entity_id
_entity_poly.type
_entity_poly.pdbx_seq_one_letter_code
_entity_poly.pdbx_strand_id
1 'polypeptide(L)'
;MIRECQLPPVQMKKHIEEQIKTAGLNNDNPYLEEWGAEVRETSSEIEQNVDSLMKHVSGTSKFVMFTTKAKLDPIHGLMKRLEAQYKIVTQHVSSQTLNKAIGQKGAFMVLGNLCLKLNLKLGGVNHCLKICDQYAAANPNLRNV
;
A
#
# COMPACT_ATOMS: atom_id res chain seq x y z
N MET A 1 12.92 -25.63 3.42
CA MET A 1 13.97 -24.85 2.75
C MET A 1 13.53 -24.70 1.30
N ILE A 2 13.05 -23.51 0.89
CA ILE A 2 12.35 -23.30 -0.39
C ILE A 2 13.36 -23.46 -1.54
N ARG A 3 13.41 -24.66 -2.12
CA ARG A 3 14.25 -25.02 -3.28
C ARG A 3 13.48 -25.03 -4.61
N GLU A 4 12.20 -24.73 -4.58
CA GLU A 4 11.34 -24.67 -5.77
C GLU A 4 10.92 -23.22 -5.99
N CYS A 5 10.97 -22.76 -7.24
CA CYS A 5 10.69 -21.40 -7.75
C CYS A 5 11.90 -20.48 -8.01
N GLN A 6 13.05 -21.01 -8.45
CA GLN A 6 13.93 -20.20 -9.30
C GLN A 6 13.59 -20.49 -10.76
N LEU A 7 12.84 -19.56 -11.38
CA LEU A 7 12.60 -19.58 -12.82
C LEU A 7 13.97 -19.54 -13.55
N PRO A 8 14.12 -20.28 -14.67
CA PRO A 8 15.27 -20.13 -15.55
C PRO A 8 15.52 -18.64 -15.88
N PRO A 9 16.78 -18.18 -16.03
CA PRO A 9 17.09 -16.75 -16.17
C PRO A 9 16.28 -16.00 -17.25
N VAL A 10 15.99 -16.67 -18.36
CA VAL A 10 15.17 -16.12 -19.46
C VAL A 10 13.70 -15.93 -19.03
N GLN A 11 13.12 -16.93 -18.36
CA GLN A 11 11.75 -16.85 -17.84
C GLN A 11 11.65 -15.85 -16.68
N MET A 12 12.69 -15.76 -15.85
CA MET A 12 12.79 -14.76 -14.78
C MET A 12 12.84 -13.34 -15.34
N LYS A 13 13.62 -13.10 -16.40
CA LYS A 13 13.66 -11.79 -17.08
C LYS A 13 12.30 -11.40 -17.64
N LYS A 14 11.62 -12.32 -18.35
CA LYS A 14 10.27 -12.08 -18.89
C LYS A 14 9.26 -11.80 -17.78
N HIS A 15 9.31 -12.56 -16.69
CA HIS A 15 8.45 -12.35 -15.53
C HIS A 15 8.69 -10.99 -14.86
N ILE A 16 9.94 -10.56 -14.73
CA ILE A 16 10.29 -9.23 -14.22
C ILE A 16 9.76 -8.12 -15.14
N GLU A 17 9.93 -8.26 -16.46
CA GLU A 17 9.43 -7.27 -17.44
C GLU A 17 7.90 -7.15 -17.39
N GLU A 18 7.19 -8.27 -17.27
CA GLU A 18 5.73 -8.29 -17.08
C GLU A 18 5.34 -7.63 -15.75
N GLN A 19 6.02 -7.98 -14.63
CA GLN A 19 5.77 -7.35 -13.33
C GLN A 19 5.97 -5.84 -13.37
N ILE A 20 7.07 -5.36 -13.97
CA ILE A 20 7.35 -3.92 -14.10
C ILE A 20 6.25 -3.23 -14.92
N LYS A 21 5.82 -3.84 -16.03
CA LYS A 21 4.74 -3.30 -16.87
C LYS A 21 3.44 -3.15 -16.07
N THR A 22 3.09 -4.16 -15.27
CA THR A 22 1.88 -4.13 -14.44
C THR A 22 1.99 -3.24 -13.21
N ALA A 23 3.20 -2.90 -12.78
CA ALA A 23 3.45 -2.05 -11.62
C ALA A 23 3.48 -0.54 -11.95
N GLY A 24 3.27 -0.16 -13.21
CA GLY A 24 3.20 1.24 -13.62
C GLY A 24 2.07 1.98 -12.90
N LEU A 25 2.40 3.06 -12.20
CA LEU A 25 1.43 3.96 -11.59
C LEU A 25 1.04 5.03 -12.61
N ASN A 26 0.16 4.67 -13.54
CA ASN A 26 -0.41 5.58 -14.53
C ASN A 26 -1.87 5.16 -14.80
N ASN A 27 -2.63 6.07 -15.42
CA ASN A 27 -4.04 5.82 -15.72
C ASN A 27 -4.26 4.84 -16.89
N ASP A 28 -3.21 4.42 -17.59
CA ASP A 28 -3.28 3.37 -18.62
C ASP A 28 -3.20 1.96 -18.01
N ASN A 29 -3.03 1.85 -16.69
CA ASN A 29 -2.95 0.57 -16.00
C ASN A 29 -4.35 -0.03 -15.80
N PRO A 30 -4.67 -1.17 -16.45
CA PRO A 30 -6.01 -1.74 -16.41
C PRO A 30 -6.44 -2.16 -14.99
N TYR A 31 -5.48 -2.52 -14.12
CA TYR A 31 -5.80 -2.88 -12.73
C TYR A 31 -6.21 -1.67 -11.89
N LEU A 32 -5.65 -0.48 -12.18
CA LEU A 32 -6.05 0.75 -11.48
C LEU A 32 -7.41 1.23 -11.95
N GLU A 33 -7.70 1.12 -13.25
CA GLU A 33 -9.01 1.42 -13.82
C GLU A 33 -10.09 0.50 -13.22
N GLU A 34 -9.86 -0.82 -13.19
CA GLU A 34 -10.79 -1.80 -12.59
C GLU A 34 -11.09 -1.49 -11.13
N TRP A 35 -10.10 -0.99 -10.38
CA TRP A 35 -10.25 -0.60 -8.98
C TRP A 35 -10.82 0.80 -8.77
N GLY A 36 -11.09 1.54 -9.84
CA GLY A 36 -11.53 2.94 -9.79
C GLY A 36 -10.49 3.86 -9.15
N ALA A 37 -9.20 3.53 -9.25
CA ALA A 37 -8.11 4.33 -8.74
C ALA A 37 -7.63 5.33 -9.81
N GLU A 38 -7.53 6.60 -9.42
CA GLU A 38 -7.02 7.66 -10.29
C GLU A 38 -5.61 8.05 -9.87
N VAL A 39 -4.70 8.14 -10.85
CA VAL A 39 -3.34 8.63 -10.67
C VAL A 39 -3.24 10.08 -11.14
N ARG A 40 -2.76 10.97 -10.26
CA ARG A 40 -2.50 12.37 -10.58
C ARG A 40 -1.07 12.74 -10.21
N GLU A 41 -0.36 13.35 -11.15
CA GLU A 41 0.93 13.98 -10.88
C GLU A 41 0.72 15.44 -10.49
N THR A 42 1.43 15.87 -9.44
CA THR A 42 1.43 17.27 -9.02
C THR A 42 2.80 17.65 -8.48
N SER A 43 3.19 18.92 -8.67
CA SER A 43 4.33 19.47 -7.96
C SER A 43 4.01 19.62 -6.47
N SER A 44 4.89 19.09 -5.62
CA SER A 44 4.86 19.24 -4.17
C SER A 44 5.54 20.53 -3.68
N GLU A 45 6.19 21.29 -4.56
CA GLU A 45 6.85 22.55 -4.20
C GLU A 45 5.82 23.65 -3.88
N ILE A 46 4.62 23.52 -4.44
CA ILE A 46 3.52 24.47 -4.26
C ILE A 46 2.45 23.78 -3.42
N GLU A 47 2.41 24.10 -2.11
CA GLU A 47 1.46 23.50 -1.17
C GLU A 47 -0.01 23.64 -1.60
N GLN A 48 -0.36 24.78 -2.22
CA GLN A 48 -1.72 25.05 -2.72
C GLN A 48 -2.20 24.02 -3.75
N ASN A 49 -1.30 23.41 -4.51
CA ASN A 49 -1.68 22.38 -5.48
C ASN A 49 -2.16 21.12 -4.76
N VAL A 50 -1.44 20.71 -3.71
CA VAL A 50 -1.79 19.53 -2.92
C VAL A 50 -3.05 19.77 -2.09
N ASP A 51 -3.23 20.99 -1.57
CA ASP A 51 -4.48 21.38 -0.91
C ASP A 51 -5.68 21.34 -1.86
N SER A 52 -5.55 21.93 -3.05
CA SER A 52 -6.62 21.93 -4.07
C SER A 52 -6.98 20.51 -4.52
N LEU A 53 -5.98 19.65 -4.68
CA LEU A 53 -6.17 18.23 -4.99
C LEU A 53 -6.96 17.53 -3.88
N MET A 54 -6.53 17.69 -2.63
CA MET A 54 -7.16 17.07 -1.45
C MET A 54 -8.60 17.55 -1.26
N LYS A 55 -8.85 18.85 -1.50
CA LYS A 55 -10.19 19.42 -1.48
C LYS A 55 -11.08 18.81 -2.56
N HIS A 56 -10.57 18.61 -3.76
CA HIS A 56 -11.32 18.03 -4.87
C HIS A 56 -11.68 16.56 -4.64
N VAL A 57 -10.77 15.77 -4.07
CA VAL A 57 -11.03 14.34 -3.78
C VAL A 57 -11.76 14.12 -2.46
N SER A 58 -11.98 15.18 -1.67
CA SER A 58 -12.73 15.11 -0.42
C SER A 58 -14.19 14.77 -0.73
N GLY A 59 -14.69 13.70 -0.11
CA GLY A 59 -16.07 13.22 -0.29
C GLY A 59 -16.28 12.28 -1.47
N THR A 60 -15.37 12.24 -2.45
CA THR A 60 -15.42 11.27 -3.56
C THR A 60 -14.55 10.05 -3.30
N SER A 61 -13.40 10.25 -2.65
CA SER A 61 -12.43 9.19 -2.36
C SER A 61 -12.40 8.87 -0.88
N LYS A 62 -12.30 7.57 -0.55
CA LYS A 62 -12.12 7.10 0.84
C LYS A 62 -10.66 7.16 1.29
N PHE A 63 -9.74 7.16 0.33
CA PHE A 63 -8.33 6.99 0.58
C PHE A 63 -7.47 7.67 -0.48
N VAL A 64 -6.34 8.24 -0.06
CA VAL A 64 -5.33 8.84 -0.95
C VAL A 64 -3.95 8.30 -0.63
N MET A 65 -3.27 7.74 -1.62
CA MET A 65 -1.86 7.37 -1.49
C MET A 65 -0.98 8.47 -2.11
N PHE A 66 -0.12 9.05 -1.30
CA PHE A 66 0.90 9.99 -1.76
C PHE A 66 2.20 9.26 -2.01
N THR A 67 2.77 9.48 -3.20
CA THR A 67 4.09 8.99 -3.57
C THR A 67 5.05 10.17 -3.72
N THR A 68 6.13 10.19 -2.95
CA THR A 68 7.17 11.24 -3.05
C THR A 68 8.54 10.62 -3.26
N LYS A 69 9.55 11.43 -3.61
CA LYS A 69 10.92 10.94 -3.82
C LYS A 69 11.57 10.47 -2.52
N ALA A 70 11.32 11.16 -1.39
CA ALA A 70 12.00 10.95 -0.13
C ALA A 70 11.10 10.36 0.96
N LYS A 71 11.68 9.62 1.92
CA LYS A 71 10.93 9.06 3.06
C LYS A 71 10.46 10.15 4.03
N LEU A 72 11.31 11.15 4.25
CA LEU A 72 11.03 12.34 5.05
C LEU A 72 10.96 13.53 4.10
N ASP A 73 9.90 13.58 3.31
CA ASP A 73 9.63 14.71 2.44
C ASP A 73 9.03 15.86 3.28
N PRO A 74 9.47 17.12 3.11
CA PRO A 74 8.90 18.27 3.83
C PRO A 74 7.37 18.34 3.75
N ILE A 75 6.78 17.85 2.66
CA ILE A 75 5.34 17.86 2.47
C ILE A 75 4.57 16.84 3.34
N HIS A 76 5.27 15.91 4.00
CA HIS A 76 4.61 14.88 4.81
C HIS A 76 3.74 15.50 5.92
N GLY A 77 4.24 16.56 6.57
CA GLY A 77 3.48 17.30 7.58
C GLY A 77 2.23 17.96 6.99
N LEU A 78 2.35 18.56 5.81
CA LEU A 78 1.21 19.12 5.08
C LEU A 78 0.18 18.03 4.77
N MET A 79 0.58 16.90 4.19
CA MET A 79 -0.32 15.79 3.86
C MET A 79 -1.10 15.30 5.09
N LYS A 80 -0.44 15.21 6.25
CA LYS A 80 -1.08 14.81 7.50
C LYS A 80 -1.99 15.88 8.10
N ARG A 81 -1.67 17.15 7.93
CA ARG A 81 -2.60 18.25 8.24
C ARG A 81 -3.85 18.17 7.36
N LEU A 82 -3.70 17.95 6.06
CA LEU A 82 -4.80 17.88 5.09
C LEU A 82 -5.67 16.63 5.29
N GLU A 83 -5.09 15.49 5.68
CA GLU A 83 -5.81 14.28 6.12
C GLU A 83 -6.83 14.62 7.23
N ALA A 84 -6.41 15.36 8.25
CA ALA A 84 -7.28 15.79 9.34
C ALA A 84 -8.30 16.85 8.87
N GLN A 85 -7.88 17.81 8.04
CA GLN A 85 -8.73 18.89 7.55
C GLN A 85 -9.89 18.39 6.67
N TYR A 86 -9.60 17.51 5.72
CA TYR A 86 -10.57 17.00 4.74
C TYR A 86 -11.17 15.64 5.12
N LYS A 87 -10.79 15.09 6.29
CA LYS A 87 -11.29 13.82 6.83
C LYS A 87 -11.16 12.65 5.85
N ILE A 88 -10.05 12.61 5.12
CA ILE A 88 -9.74 11.56 4.16
C ILE A 88 -8.51 10.81 4.61
N VAL A 89 -8.54 9.48 4.57
CA VAL A 89 -7.43 8.67 5.07
C VAL A 89 -6.30 8.69 4.06
N THR A 90 -5.06 8.94 4.50
CA THR A 90 -3.92 9.02 3.59
C THR A 90 -2.81 8.02 3.92
N GLN A 91 -2.02 7.68 2.91
CA GLN A 91 -0.79 6.92 3.06
C GLN A 91 0.33 7.56 2.26
N HIS A 92 1.35 8.01 2.96
CA HIS A 92 2.58 8.46 2.33
C HIS A 92 3.53 7.28 2.13
N VAL A 93 4.04 7.13 0.91
CA VAL A 93 5.03 6.13 0.51
C VAL A 93 6.12 6.83 -0.29
N SER A 94 7.39 6.50 -0.05
CA SER A 94 8.47 7.01 -0.89
C SER A 94 8.68 6.13 -2.13
N SER A 95 9.16 6.72 -3.24
CA SER A 95 9.55 6.00 -4.45
C SER A 95 10.59 4.92 -4.15
N GLN A 96 11.51 5.16 -3.21
CA GLN A 96 12.46 4.15 -2.75
C GLN A 96 11.76 2.91 -2.14
N THR A 97 10.66 3.11 -1.43
CA THR A 97 9.87 2.02 -0.85
C THR A 97 9.10 1.27 -1.94
N LEU A 98 8.50 1.99 -2.88
CA LEU A 98 7.81 1.38 -4.03
C LEU A 98 8.77 0.57 -4.91
N ASN A 99 9.95 1.10 -5.21
CA ASN A 99 10.96 0.39 -5.98
C ASN A 99 11.42 -0.91 -5.30
N LYS A 100 11.45 -0.94 -3.96
CA LYS A 100 11.68 -2.19 -3.22
C LYS A 100 10.50 -3.16 -3.31
N ALA A 101 9.28 -2.63 -3.37
CA ALA A 101 8.05 -3.41 -3.45
C ALA A 101 7.89 -4.15 -4.79
N ILE A 102 8.46 -3.63 -5.88
CA ILE A 102 8.46 -4.27 -7.22
C ILE A 102 9.72 -5.13 -7.48
N GLY A 103 10.64 -5.20 -6.52
CA GLY A 103 11.90 -5.92 -6.66
C GLY A 103 11.78 -7.42 -6.38
N GLN A 104 12.93 -8.09 -6.28
CA GLN A 104 13.00 -9.53 -6.03
C GLN A 104 13.10 -9.86 -4.53
N LYS A 105 14.13 -9.32 -3.85
CA LYS A 105 14.46 -9.68 -2.47
C LYS A 105 13.77 -8.75 -1.48
N GLY A 106 12.85 -9.29 -0.69
CA GLY A 106 12.14 -8.55 0.36
C GLY A 106 10.95 -7.71 -0.13
N ALA A 107 10.63 -7.75 -1.42
CA ALA A 107 9.47 -7.09 -2.01
C ALA A 107 8.16 -7.50 -1.32
N PHE A 108 7.95 -8.79 -1.10
CA PHE A 108 6.79 -9.30 -0.36
C PHE A 108 6.67 -8.74 1.06
N MET A 109 7.79 -8.50 1.76
CA MET A 109 7.74 -7.88 3.09
C MET A 109 7.30 -6.42 3.01
N VAL A 110 7.80 -5.68 2.00
CA VAL A 110 7.43 -4.28 1.80
C VAL A 110 5.97 -4.15 1.36
N LEU A 111 5.54 -4.94 0.38
CA LEU A 111 4.14 -5.01 -0.07
C LEU A 111 3.22 -5.42 1.08
N GLY A 112 3.59 -6.46 1.83
CA GLY A 112 2.83 -6.91 3.01
C GLY A 112 2.66 -5.77 4.02
N ASN A 113 3.74 -5.07 4.37
CA ASN A 113 3.67 -3.91 5.26
C ASN A 113 2.78 -2.78 4.74
N LEU A 114 2.76 -2.53 3.43
CA LEU A 114 1.87 -1.54 2.82
C LEU A 114 0.40 -1.99 2.90
N CYS A 115 0.11 -3.25 2.57
CA CYS A 115 -1.23 -3.82 2.62
C CYS A 115 -1.79 -3.88 4.04
N LEU A 116 -0.99 -4.30 5.02
CA LEU A 116 -1.39 -4.35 6.43
C LEU A 116 -1.79 -2.95 6.94
N LYS A 117 -1.06 -1.91 6.55
CA LYS A 117 -1.39 -0.51 6.90
C LYS A 117 -2.66 -0.03 6.21
N LEU A 118 -2.81 -0.34 4.92
CA LEU A 118 -3.99 0.02 4.15
C LEU A 118 -5.25 -0.63 4.72
N ASN A 119 -5.18 -1.93 5.02
CA ASN A 119 -6.31 -2.69 5.56
C ASN A 119 -6.82 -2.08 6.87
N LEU A 120 -5.93 -1.80 7.83
CA LEU A 120 -6.30 -1.16 9.10
C LEU A 120 -6.90 0.24 8.90
N LYS A 121 -6.34 1.03 7.96
CA LYS A 121 -6.82 2.38 7.63
C LYS A 121 -8.21 2.39 7.03
N LEU A 122 -8.58 1.33 6.31
CA LEU A 122 -9.90 1.15 5.73
C LEU A 122 -10.86 0.39 6.65
N GLY A 123 -10.48 0.16 7.91
CA GLY A 123 -11.31 -0.48 8.93
C GLY A 123 -11.27 -2.02 8.93
N GLY A 124 -10.40 -2.63 8.12
CA GLY A 124 -10.16 -4.07 8.14
C GLY A 124 -9.32 -4.52 9.34
N VAL A 125 -9.31 -5.82 9.60
CA VAL A 125 -8.55 -6.46 10.68
C VAL A 125 -7.49 -7.38 10.05
N ASN A 126 -6.22 -7.23 10.46
CA ASN A 126 -5.12 -8.04 9.91
C ASN A 126 -4.97 -9.39 10.62
N HIS A 127 -5.17 -9.39 11.94
CA HIS A 127 -4.91 -10.54 12.80
C HIS A 127 -6.02 -10.66 13.83
N CYS A 128 -6.52 -11.88 14.01
CA CYS A 128 -7.37 -12.26 15.13
C CYS A 128 -6.53 -13.07 16.11
N LEU A 129 -6.62 -12.75 17.39
CA LEU A 129 -6.01 -13.56 18.43
C LEU A 129 -6.83 -14.85 18.56
N LYS A 130 -6.14 -15.99 18.43
CA LYS A 130 -6.73 -17.31 18.66
C LYS A 130 -6.05 -17.92 19.88
N ILE A 131 -6.84 -18.56 20.73
CA ILE A 131 -6.32 -19.39 21.81
C ILE A 131 -5.45 -20.50 21.19
N CYS A 132 -4.27 -20.74 21.76
CA CYS A 132 -3.42 -21.82 21.26
C CYS A 132 -4.09 -23.18 21.52
N ASP A 133 -3.95 -24.10 20.57
CA ASP A 133 -4.71 -25.36 20.60
C ASP A 133 -4.39 -26.20 21.85
N GLN A 134 -3.18 -26.07 22.40
CA GLN A 134 -2.74 -26.71 23.64
C GLN A 134 -3.52 -26.18 24.86
N TYR A 135 -3.67 -24.86 25.00
CA TYR A 135 -4.43 -24.27 26.10
C TYR A 135 -5.93 -24.57 25.97
N ALA A 136 -6.46 -24.56 24.75
CA ALA A 136 -7.84 -24.95 24.48
C ALA A 136 -8.11 -26.44 24.75
N ALA A 137 -7.12 -27.31 24.55
CA ALA A 137 -7.21 -28.74 24.89
C ALA A 137 -7.16 -28.99 26.40
N ALA A 138 -6.33 -28.23 27.13
CA ALA A 138 -6.25 -28.30 28.60
C ALA A 138 -7.48 -27.70 29.31
N ASN A 139 -8.22 -26.82 28.62
CA ASN A 139 -9.38 -26.09 29.17
C ASN A 139 -10.61 -26.23 28.25
N PRO A 140 -11.25 -27.41 28.20
CA PRO A 140 -12.32 -27.70 27.24
C PRO A 140 -13.56 -26.79 27.38
N ASN A 141 -13.77 -26.18 28.55
CA ASN A 141 -14.87 -25.23 28.80
C ASN A 141 -14.73 -23.91 28.00
N LEU A 142 -13.56 -23.62 27.43
CA LEU A 142 -13.28 -22.40 26.68
C LEU A 142 -13.50 -22.55 25.15
N ARG A 143 -13.94 -23.71 24.66
CA ARG A 143 -14.12 -23.96 23.22
C ARG A 143 -15.38 -23.33 22.60
N ASN A 144 -16.30 -22.79 23.41
CA ASN A 144 -17.63 -22.34 22.97
C ASN A 144 -17.86 -20.82 23.09
N VAL A 145 -16.81 -20.00 23.03
CA VAL A 145 -16.92 -18.53 22.95
C VAL A 145 -16.40 -18.04 21.61
#